data_AF-A0A7M7H2D3-F1
#
_entry.id   AF-A0A7M7H2D3-F1
#
_cell.length_a   1.000
_cell.length_b   1.000
_cell.length_c   1.000
_cell.angle_alpha   90.00
_cell.angle_beta   90.00
_cell.angle_gamma   90.00
#
_symmetry.space_group_name_H-M   'P 1'
#
loop_
_entity.id
_entity.type
_entity.pdbx_description
1 polymer ?
#
loop_
_entity_poly.entity_id
_entity_poly.type
_entity_poly.pdbx_seq_one_letter_code
_entity_poly.pdbx_strand_id
1 'polypeptide(L)'
;MYQYSKCLRTISNLPVVQKIRCDVSKRFCNKSNNDDPPKELEEAPVSKLLDEAATYSEINNTDWATTPYPATAPISTDEKPKRPKIDPSETSIILFPGQGVIKVGDVKEYLRFPRVKDLFDIANDILGYDLLKMCLKGPQKILDRTEFNQPATVVMSLAALEKLQEERPRAIEQCTAIAGYSVGELTALIFSGGMSYEDGLRLVAVRANAMQSASEMSPQGMLSSYCTPKAKVSQICEEARKWALDIGASDPVCRIAIYLYTQGKIFGGSNEALDYIQKNSLNLGLRKVQRLPVSGAFHTSLMEPALKSFIKALNKTPLEEPNVNVYSNFSTNMYNNNLKLMRKYLIKQIISPVKWEQILHKLYERPENTPFPRTFDMGSRGTMRTVLKMVNAKAAENCFVY
;
A
#
# COMPACT_ATOMS: atom_id res chain seq x y z
N MET A 1 -23.83 30.28 -23.77
CA MET A 1 -24.16 29.18 -24.70
C MET A 1 -22.88 28.86 -25.45
N TYR A 2 -22.43 27.60 -25.42
CA TYR A 2 -21.17 27.03 -25.92
C TYR A 2 -19.90 27.10 -25.03
N GLN A 3 -19.31 25.90 -24.83
CA GLN A 3 -18.01 25.52 -24.26
C GLN A 3 -17.79 25.53 -22.73
N TYR A 4 -18.40 24.60 -21.99
CA TYR A 4 -17.86 24.07 -20.71
C TYR A 4 -18.35 22.62 -20.48
N SER A 5 -18.10 21.73 -21.45
CA SER A 5 -18.67 20.36 -21.52
C SER A 5 -17.59 19.25 -21.55
N LYS A 6 -16.57 19.30 -20.69
CA LYS A 6 -15.58 18.20 -20.63
C LYS A 6 -15.01 17.80 -19.26
N CYS A 7 -15.58 18.26 -18.14
CA CYS A 7 -15.12 17.88 -16.79
C CYS A 7 -16.20 17.28 -15.85
N LEU A 8 -17.37 16.86 -16.35
CA LEU A 8 -18.46 16.34 -15.50
C LEU A 8 -19.10 15.04 -16.01
N ARG A 9 -18.28 14.10 -16.52
CA ARG A 9 -18.77 12.76 -16.95
C ARG A 9 -17.93 11.57 -16.47
N THR A 10 -17.19 11.68 -15.37
CA THR A 10 -16.28 10.59 -14.95
C THR A 10 -16.26 10.25 -13.46
N ILE A 11 -17.32 10.57 -12.71
CA ILE A 11 -17.42 10.18 -11.28
C ILE A 11 -18.61 9.22 -11.01
N SER A 12 -19.36 8.85 -12.05
CA SER A 12 -20.34 7.74 -12.00
C SER A 12 -19.82 6.40 -12.55
N ASN A 13 -18.53 6.31 -12.89
CA ASN A 13 -17.89 5.13 -13.50
C ASN A 13 -16.56 4.79 -12.81
N LEU A 14 -16.54 4.61 -11.49
CA LEU A 14 -15.40 3.95 -10.84
C LEU A 14 -15.35 2.50 -11.32
N PRO A 15 -14.33 2.09 -12.13
CA PRO A 15 -14.41 0.85 -12.92
C PRO A 15 -14.31 -0.43 -12.11
N VAL A 16 -14.04 -0.35 -10.79
CA VAL A 16 -13.89 -1.52 -9.93
C VAL A 16 -15.25 -2.14 -9.57
N VAL A 17 -16.34 -1.37 -9.68
CA VAL A 17 -17.69 -1.83 -9.31
C VAL A 17 -18.53 -2.20 -10.54
N GLN A 18 -18.01 -2.14 -11.77
CA GLN A 18 -18.76 -2.59 -12.98
C GLN A 18 -18.05 -3.64 -13.84
N LYS A 19 -16.73 -3.85 -13.70
CA LYS A 19 -15.97 -4.76 -14.58
C LYS A 19 -16.08 -6.27 -14.29
N ILE A 20 -16.93 -6.72 -13.35
CA ILE A 20 -17.14 -8.15 -13.07
C ILE A 20 -17.89 -8.89 -14.22
N ARG A 21 -18.42 -8.17 -15.22
CA ARG A 21 -18.98 -8.76 -16.44
C ARG A 21 -18.48 -8.01 -17.66
N CYS A 22 -17.42 -8.52 -18.29
CA CYS A 22 -17.23 -8.59 -19.75
C CYS A 22 -15.74 -8.75 -20.05
N ASP A 23 -15.27 -9.99 -20.16
CA ASP A 23 -14.31 -10.34 -21.22
C ASP A 23 -14.26 -11.86 -21.41
N VAL A 24 -15.30 -12.37 -22.05
CA VAL A 24 -15.27 -13.64 -22.77
C VAL A 24 -15.95 -13.39 -24.11
N SER A 25 -15.21 -12.89 -25.11
CA SER A 25 -15.50 -13.12 -26.55
C SER A 25 -14.74 -12.16 -27.49
N LYS A 26 -13.91 -12.76 -28.38
CA LYS A 26 -13.39 -12.30 -29.70
C LYS A 26 -12.14 -11.41 -29.70
N ARG A 27 -11.23 -11.46 -30.69
CA ARG A 27 -10.68 -12.45 -31.65
C ARG A 27 -9.67 -11.67 -32.53
N PHE A 28 -8.46 -12.20 -32.70
CA PHE A 28 -7.51 -12.20 -33.85
C PHE A 28 -7.43 -11.10 -34.96
N CYS A 29 -6.14 -10.82 -35.31
CA CYS A 29 -5.53 -10.39 -36.60
C CYS A 29 -5.73 -8.92 -37.07
N ASN A 30 -4.75 -8.17 -37.62
CA ASN A 30 -3.61 -8.51 -38.50
C ASN A 30 -2.48 -7.44 -38.50
N LYS A 31 -1.31 -7.83 -39.05
CA LYS A 31 -0.04 -7.10 -39.27
C LYS A 31 -0.07 -6.07 -40.43
N SER A 32 0.86 -5.11 -40.42
CA SER A 32 1.71 -4.76 -41.59
C SER A 32 2.97 -3.96 -41.20
N ASN A 33 4.08 -4.28 -41.85
CA ASN A 33 5.47 -3.81 -41.67
C ASN A 33 5.74 -2.43 -42.30
N ASN A 34 6.84 -1.78 -41.90
CA ASN A 34 7.97 -1.44 -42.79
C ASN A 34 9.20 -0.97 -42.00
N ASP A 35 10.37 -1.51 -42.40
CA ASP A 35 11.72 -1.25 -41.89
C ASP A 35 12.44 -0.17 -42.73
N ASP A 36 13.42 0.53 -42.13
CA ASP A 36 14.74 0.82 -42.73
C ASP A 36 15.74 1.38 -41.67
N PRO A 37 17.08 1.27 -41.87
CA PRO A 37 18.08 0.96 -40.83
C PRO A 37 19.00 2.15 -40.40
N PRO A 38 19.94 1.98 -39.44
CA PRO A 38 20.49 3.08 -38.63
C PRO A 38 21.78 3.70 -39.20
N LYS A 39 22.02 4.99 -38.91
CA LYS A 39 23.30 5.69 -39.16
C LYS A 39 24.07 5.94 -37.86
N GLU A 40 25.37 5.70 -37.96
CA GLU A 40 26.40 5.73 -36.92
C GLU A 40 26.57 7.12 -36.25
N LEU A 41 26.90 7.09 -34.95
CA LEU A 41 27.23 8.23 -34.10
C LEU A 41 28.76 8.40 -34.06
N GLU A 42 29.27 9.51 -34.58
CA GLU A 42 30.63 9.98 -34.29
C GLU A 42 30.64 10.77 -32.97
N GLU A 43 31.50 10.35 -32.04
CA GLU A 43 31.69 10.94 -30.72
C GLU A 43 32.45 12.28 -30.82
N ALA A 44 31.78 13.39 -30.51
CA ALA A 44 32.44 14.67 -30.24
C ALA A 44 32.92 14.71 -28.77
N PRO A 45 34.11 15.30 -28.47
CA PRO A 45 34.72 15.21 -27.16
C PRO A 45 33.93 16.05 -26.14
N VAL A 46 33.33 15.35 -25.17
CA VAL A 46 32.52 15.86 -24.04
C VAL A 46 33.20 17.02 -23.28
N SER A 47 34.53 17.12 -23.36
CA SER A 47 35.31 18.20 -22.73
C SER A 47 35.02 19.59 -23.30
N LYS A 48 34.74 19.72 -24.61
CA LYS A 48 34.44 21.04 -25.22
C LYS A 48 33.06 21.58 -24.84
N LEU A 49 32.08 20.70 -24.63
CA LEU A 49 30.72 21.09 -24.26
C LEU A 49 30.59 21.50 -22.79
N LEU A 50 31.55 21.10 -21.93
CA LEU A 50 31.61 21.52 -20.53
C LEU A 50 32.27 22.88 -20.34
N ASP A 51 33.20 23.26 -21.22
CA ASP A 51 33.86 24.58 -21.19
C ASP A 51 33.01 25.70 -21.82
N GLU A 52 32.03 25.36 -22.67
CA GLU A 52 31.11 26.31 -23.32
C GLU A 52 29.74 26.44 -22.60
N ALA A 53 29.53 25.73 -21.49
CA ALA A 53 28.29 25.82 -20.71
C ALA A 53 28.31 27.09 -19.84
N ALA A 54 27.37 28.01 -20.14
CA ALA A 54 27.18 29.27 -19.42
C ALA A 54 27.17 29.07 -17.89
N THR A 55 27.99 29.85 -17.19
CA THR A 55 28.00 29.86 -15.73
C THR A 55 26.68 30.46 -15.22
N TYR A 56 26.21 29.97 -14.07
CA TYR A 56 24.91 30.29 -13.45
C TYR A 56 24.61 31.78 -13.22
N SER A 57 25.56 32.67 -13.49
CA SER A 57 25.46 34.13 -13.38
C SER A 57 24.90 34.85 -14.62
N GLU A 58 24.71 34.18 -15.76
CA GLU A 58 24.27 34.85 -17.01
C GLU A 58 22.76 34.75 -17.31
N ILE A 59 21.97 34.08 -16.45
CA ILE A 59 20.53 33.84 -16.66
C ILE A 59 19.66 35.11 -16.55
N ASN A 60 20.20 36.21 -16.02
CA ASN A 60 19.44 37.46 -15.84
C ASN A 60 19.55 38.47 -16.99
N ASN A 61 20.25 38.13 -18.08
CA ASN A 61 20.28 39.00 -19.26
C ASN A 61 19.28 38.50 -20.32
N THR A 62 18.13 39.17 -20.42
CA THR A 62 17.06 38.87 -21.38
C THR A 62 17.15 39.67 -22.68
N ASP A 63 18.24 40.40 -22.92
CA ASP A 63 18.39 41.28 -24.10
C ASP A 63 18.45 40.52 -25.45
N TRP A 64 18.56 39.20 -25.43
CA TRP A 64 18.55 38.35 -26.62
C TRP A 64 17.16 37.77 -26.96
N ALA A 65 16.15 37.96 -26.11
CA ALA A 65 14.82 37.37 -26.28
C ALA A 65 13.92 38.28 -27.16
N THR A 66 14.05 38.16 -28.47
CA THR A 66 13.08 38.74 -29.41
C THR A 66 11.81 37.89 -29.41
N THR A 67 10.81 38.29 -28.62
CA THR A 67 9.47 37.68 -28.69
C THR A 67 8.75 38.17 -29.94
N PRO A 68 7.97 37.33 -30.64
CA PRO A 68 7.24 37.73 -31.86
C PRO A 68 6.02 38.62 -31.59
N TYR A 69 5.88 39.18 -30.38
CA TYR A 69 4.74 39.96 -29.95
C TYR A 69 5.17 41.40 -29.60
N PRO A 70 4.40 42.43 -29.99
CA PRO A 70 4.72 43.82 -29.69
C PRO A 70 4.70 44.07 -28.18
N ALA A 71 5.61 44.93 -27.68
CA ALA A 71 5.77 45.22 -26.25
C ALA A 71 4.51 45.79 -25.56
N THR A 72 3.50 46.19 -26.34
CA THR A 72 2.20 46.70 -25.89
C THR A 72 1.10 45.64 -25.88
N ALA A 73 1.38 44.39 -26.28
CA ALA A 73 0.43 43.30 -26.14
C ALA A 73 0.12 43.12 -24.65
N PRO A 74 -1.16 43.15 -24.23
CA PRO A 74 -1.51 42.88 -22.85
C PRO A 74 -0.99 41.48 -22.54
N ILE A 75 0.03 41.41 -21.68
CA ILE A 75 0.43 40.16 -21.04
C ILE A 75 -0.77 39.80 -20.20
N SER A 76 -1.59 38.88 -20.72
CA SER A 76 -2.57 38.22 -19.90
C SER A 76 -1.79 37.59 -18.75
N THR A 77 -1.79 38.23 -17.58
CA THR A 77 -1.51 37.58 -16.32
C THR A 77 -2.69 36.65 -16.06
N ASP A 78 -2.89 35.68 -16.94
CA ASP A 78 -3.79 34.57 -16.70
C ASP A 78 -3.25 33.93 -15.44
N GLU A 79 -3.99 34.15 -14.35
CA GLU A 79 -3.78 33.47 -13.09
C GLU A 79 -3.53 32.00 -13.43
N LYS A 80 -2.34 31.48 -13.10
CA LYS A 80 -2.08 30.03 -13.10
C LYS A 80 -3.35 29.40 -12.54
N PRO A 81 -4.06 28.51 -13.26
CA PRO A 81 -5.40 28.09 -12.86
C PRO A 81 -5.31 27.63 -11.41
N LYS A 82 -5.83 28.45 -10.49
CA LYS A 82 -5.84 28.13 -9.07
C LYS A 82 -6.73 26.91 -8.99
N ARG A 83 -6.13 25.73 -8.82
CA ARG A 83 -6.89 24.52 -8.52
C ARG A 83 -7.85 24.90 -7.39
N PRO A 84 -9.17 24.72 -7.56
CA PRO A 84 -10.12 25.14 -6.55
C PRO A 84 -9.69 24.55 -5.22
N LYS A 85 -9.65 25.37 -4.16
CA LYS A 85 -9.33 24.91 -2.81
C LYS A 85 -10.42 23.89 -2.43
N ILE A 86 -10.07 22.61 -2.51
CA ILE A 86 -10.95 21.54 -2.03
C ILE A 86 -10.90 21.61 -0.51
N ASP A 87 -12.05 21.80 0.13
CA ASP A 87 -12.17 21.70 1.58
C ASP A 87 -11.86 20.27 2.01
N PRO A 88 -10.81 20.02 2.81
CA PRO A 88 -10.46 18.67 3.23
C PRO A 88 -11.61 17.94 3.95
N SER A 89 -12.49 18.65 4.66
CA SER A 89 -13.64 18.05 5.36
C SER A 89 -14.64 17.38 4.41
N GLU A 90 -14.63 17.79 3.14
CA GLU A 90 -15.41 17.20 2.05
C GLU A 90 -14.67 16.12 1.27
N THR A 91 -13.47 15.74 1.69
CA THR A 91 -12.71 14.65 1.07
C THR A 91 -12.66 13.43 1.99
N SER A 92 -12.29 12.28 1.43
CA SER A 92 -12.12 11.06 2.21
C SER A 92 -10.75 10.41 2.03
N ILE A 93 -10.36 9.66 3.06
CA ILE A 93 -9.24 8.72 3.05
C ILE A 93 -9.76 7.34 3.43
N ILE A 94 -9.41 6.32 2.64
CA ILE A 94 -9.80 4.94 2.93
C ILE A 94 -8.57 4.14 3.39
N LEU A 95 -8.69 3.50 4.54
CA LEU A 95 -7.64 2.69 5.14
C LEU A 95 -8.02 1.21 5.11
N PHE A 96 -7.16 0.39 4.48
CA PHE A 96 -7.32 -1.05 4.42
C PHE A 96 -6.41 -1.76 5.43
N PRO A 97 -6.95 -2.63 6.30
CA PRO A 97 -6.14 -3.38 7.24
C PRO A 97 -5.31 -4.46 6.55
N GLY A 98 -4.37 -5.02 7.31
CA GLY A 98 -3.68 -6.24 6.95
C GLY A 98 -4.18 -7.45 7.74
N GLN A 99 -3.42 -8.54 7.66
CA GLN A 99 -3.70 -9.80 8.35
C GLN A 99 -3.83 -9.60 9.86
N GLY A 100 -4.72 -10.41 10.48
CA GLY A 100 -4.84 -10.56 11.93
C GLY A 100 -5.99 -9.80 12.59
N VAL A 101 -6.79 -9.05 11.81
CA VAL A 101 -7.94 -8.29 12.33
C VAL A 101 -9.28 -9.02 12.17
N ILE A 102 -9.37 -9.96 11.24
CA ILE A 102 -10.60 -10.66 10.89
C ILE A 102 -10.94 -11.75 11.91
N LYS A 103 -12.23 -11.90 12.24
CA LYS A 103 -12.76 -13.01 13.05
C LYS A 103 -13.84 -13.79 12.31
N VAL A 104 -13.95 -15.06 12.69
CA VAL A 104 -15.02 -15.94 12.23
C VAL A 104 -16.37 -15.32 12.58
N GLY A 105 -17.22 -15.20 11.57
CA GLY A 105 -18.55 -14.62 11.67
C GLY A 105 -18.63 -13.13 11.32
N ASP A 106 -17.51 -12.41 11.24
CA ASP A 106 -17.52 -10.96 10.92
C ASP A 106 -18.18 -10.69 9.55
N VAL A 107 -18.03 -11.62 8.59
CA VAL A 107 -18.61 -11.51 7.24
C VAL A 107 -20.14 -11.38 7.23
N LYS A 108 -20.84 -11.81 8.28
CA LYS A 108 -22.30 -11.74 8.36
C LYS A 108 -22.84 -10.32 8.22
N GLU A 109 -22.08 -9.33 8.70
CA GLU A 109 -22.44 -7.92 8.59
C GLU A 109 -22.57 -7.46 7.13
N TYR A 110 -21.79 -8.06 6.23
CA TYR A 110 -21.70 -7.65 4.83
C TYR A 110 -22.60 -8.47 3.90
N LEU A 111 -23.07 -9.64 4.33
CA LEU A 111 -23.84 -10.56 3.45
C LEU A 111 -25.16 -10.00 2.92
N ARG A 112 -25.71 -8.96 3.54
CA ARG A 112 -26.93 -8.29 3.07
C ARG A 112 -26.71 -7.44 1.81
N PHE A 113 -25.46 -7.09 1.50
CA PHE A 113 -25.14 -6.26 0.33
C PHE A 113 -24.98 -7.14 -0.91
N PRO A 114 -25.74 -6.89 -2.00
CA PRO A 114 -25.89 -7.85 -3.11
C PRO A 114 -24.57 -8.33 -3.72
N ARG A 115 -23.59 -7.43 -3.89
CA ARG A 115 -22.31 -7.70 -4.54
C ARG A 115 -21.34 -8.50 -3.68
N VAL A 116 -21.57 -8.58 -2.37
CA VAL A 116 -20.67 -9.30 -1.46
C VAL A 116 -20.66 -10.79 -1.78
N LYS A 117 -21.81 -11.37 -2.11
CA LYS A 117 -21.87 -12.77 -2.50
C LYS A 117 -21.05 -13.03 -3.77
N ASP A 118 -21.19 -12.19 -4.79
CA ASP A 118 -20.42 -12.31 -6.04
C ASP A 118 -18.91 -12.23 -5.81
N LEU A 119 -18.46 -11.32 -4.92
CA LEU A 119 -17.05 -11.22 -4.54
C LEU A 119 -16.52 -12.54 -3.97
N PHE A 120 -17.28 -13.18 -3.08
CA PHE A 120 -16.91 -14.46 -2.48
C PHE A 120 -16.99 -15.62 -3.48
N ASP A 121 -17.99 -15.64 -4.37
CA ASP A 121 -18.13 -16.69 -5.38
C ASP A 121 -16.93 -16.66 -6.34
N ILE A 122 -16.54 -15.49 -6.84
CA ILE A 122 -15.32 -15.30 -7.66
C ILE A 122 -14.06 -15.68 -6.87
N ALA A 123 -14.00 -15.32 -5.58
CA ALA A 123 -12.88 -15.71 -4.74
C ALA A 123 -12.77 -17.22 -4.61
N ASN A 124 -13.88 -17.92 -4.43
CA ASN A 124 -13.91 -19.37 -4.32
C ASN A 124 -13.38 -20.04 -5.60
N ASP A 125 -13.78 -19.54 -6.76
CA ASP A 125 -13.30 -20.04 -8.06
C ASP A 125 -11.79 -19.83 -8.24
N ILE A 126 -11.27 -18.67 -7.82
CA ILE A 126 -9.84 -18.35 -7.93
C ILE A 126 -8.99 -19.14 -6.94
N LEU A 127 -9.48 -19.30 -5.72
CA LEU A 127 -8.74 -19.90 -4.60
C LEU A 127 -8.85 -21.43 -4.58
N GLY A 128 -9.90 -21.99 -5.20
CA GLY A 128 -10.18 -23.42 -5.23
C GLY A 128 -10.76 -23.97 -3.91
N TYR A 129 -11.26 -23.11 -3.03
CA TYR A 129 -11.92 -23.48 -1.78
C TYR A 129 -12.97 -22.45 -1.36
N ASP A 130 -13.90 -22.86 -0.50
CA ASP A 130 -14.98 -22.00 -0.01
C ASP A 130 -14.50 -21.05 1.09
N LEU A 131 -14.02 -19.87 0.67
CA LEU A 131 -13.57 -18.78 1.53
C LEU A 131 -14.72 -18.23 2.37
N LEU A 132 -15.93 -18.12 1.82
CA LEU A 132 -17.07 -17.59 2.54
C LEU A 132 -17.44 -18.47 3.75
N LYS A 133 -17.53 -19.79 3.54
CA LYS A 133 -17.77 -20.75 4.61
C LYS A 133 -16.68 -20.69 5.67
N MET A 134 -15.43 -20.51 5.27
CA MET A 134 -14.31 -20.35 6.20
C MET A 134 -14.46 -19.07 7.05
N CYS A 135 -14.77 -17.94 6.43
CA CYS A 135 -15.03 -16.67 7.14
C CYS A 135 -16.27 -16.76 8.04
N LEU A 136 -17.30 -17.52 7.66
CA LEU A 136 -18.54 -17.66 8.43
C LEU A 136 -18.43 -18.62 9.61
N LYS A 137 -17.77 -19.76 9.41
CA LYS A 137 -17.83 -20.92 10.32
C LYS A 137 -16.47 -21.30 10.90
N GLY A 138 -15.37 -20.81 10.34
CA GLY A 138 -14.02 -21.12 10.80
C GLY A 138 -13.61 -22.58 10.56
N PRO A 139 -12.78 -23.16 11.45
CA PRO A 139 -12.35 -22.64 12.75
C PRO A 139 -11.36 -21.46 12.66
N GLN A 140 -11.38 -20.58 13.67
CA GLN A 140 -10.54 -19.36 13.71
C GLN A 140 -9.05 -19.67 13.53
N LYS A 141 -8.55 -20.74 14.16
CA LYS A 141 -7.15 -21.16 14.04
C LYS A 141 -6.72 -21.45 12.59
N ILE A 142 -7.63 -21.96 11.75
CA ILE A 142 -7.34 -22.18 10.33
C ILE A 142 -7.41 -20.84 9.57
N LEU A 143 -8.43 -20.03 9.84
CA LEU A 143 -8.56 -18.69 9.24
C LEU A 143 -7.38 -17.77 9.57
N ASP A 144 -6.73 -17.96 10.72
CA ASP A 144 -5.56 -17.19 11.15
C ASP A 144 -4.26 -17.58 10.42
N ARG A 145 -4.22 -18.75 9.74
CA ARG A 145 -3.06 -19.14 8.92
C ARG A 145 -2.92 -18.19 7.73
N THR A 146 -1.69 -17.82 7.40
CA THR A 146 -1.41 -16.71 6.48
C THR A 146 -1.99 -16.92 5.08
N GLU A 147 -1.93 -18.13 4.55
CA GLU A 147 -2.46 -18.54 3.26
C GLU A 147 -3.98 -18.33 3.13
N PHE A 148 -4.72 -18.39 4.24
CA PHE A 148 -6.16 -18.16 4.27
C PHE A 148 -6.51 -16.74 4.72
N ASN A 149 -5.77 -16.22 5.70
CA ASN A 149 -6.05 -14.91 6.29
C ASN A 149 -5.88 -13.78 5.29
N GLN A 150 -4.81 -13.81 4.48
CA GLN A 150 -4.56 -12.75 3.51
C GLN A 150 -5.67 -12.62 2.45
N PRO A 151 -6.07 -13.68 1.73
CA PRO A 151 -7.24 -13.62 0.86
C PRO A 151 -8.52 -13.19 1.60
N ALA A 152 -8.77 -13.75 2.78
CA ALA A 152 -9.94 -13.38 3.58
C ALA A 152 -9.96 -11.89 3.93
N THR A 153 -8.83 -11.30 4.37
CA THR A 153 -8.73 -9.87 4.67
C THR A 153 -9.05 -9.02 3.45
N VAL A 154 -8.51 -9.37 2.27
CA VAL A 154 -8.77 -8.62 1.04
C VAL A 154 -10.24 -8.64 0.68
N VAL A 155 -10.85 -9.83 0.61
CA VAL A 155 -12.27 -9.98 0.22
C VAL A 155 -13.19 -9.34 1.26
N MET A 156 -12.89 -9.48 2.55
CA MET A 156 -13.65 -8.83 3.64
C MET A 156 -13.58 -7.30 3.58
N SER A 157 -12.41 -6.74 3.30
CA SER A 157 -12.25 -5.29 3.14
C SER A 157 -12.99 -4.76 1.91
N LEU A 158 -13.05 -5.51 0.81
CA LEU A 158 -13.88 -5.17 -0.35
C LEU A 158 -15.37 -5.31 -0.03
N ALA A 159 -15.77 -6.29 0.79
CA ALA A 159 -17.15 -6.39 1.27
C ALA A 159 -17.56 -5.21 2.17
N ALA A 160 -16.64 -4.70 2.99
CA ALA A 160 -16.85 -3.47 3.76
C ALA A 160 -16.99 -2.23 2.86
N LEU A 161 -16.32 -2.20 1.70
CA LEU A 161 -16.52 -1.14 0.70
C LEU A 161 -17.92 -1.19 0.08
N GLU A 162 -18.48 -2.38 -0.17
CA GLU A 162 -19.86 -2.50 -0.67
C GLU A 162 -20.86 -1.87 0.30
N LYS A 163 -20.65 -2.07 1.61
CA LYS A 163 -21.41 -1.37 2.66
C LYS A 163 -21.20 0.15 2.58
N LEU A 164 -19.95 0.62 2.46
CA LEU A 164 -19.66 2.05 2.35
C LEU A 164 -20.31 2.67 1.12
N GLN A 165 -20.30 1.98 -0.02
CA GLN A 165 -20.91 2.42 -1.26
C GLN A 165 -22.42 2.59 -1.13
N GLU A 166 -23.09 1.67 -0.43
CA GLU A 166 -24.53 1.74 -0.18
C GLU A 166 -24.87 2.87 0.81
N GLU A 167 -24.13 2.98 1.92
CA GLU A 167 -24.46 3.93 2.99
C GLU A 167 -23.97 5.36 2.71
N ARG A 168 -22.82 5.52 2.04
CA ARG A 168 -22.13 6.81 1.83
C ARG A 168 -21.36 6.86 0.50
N PRO A 169 -22.04 6.81 -0.65
CA PRO A 169 -21.39 6.80 -1.97
C PRO A 169 -20.44 8.01 -2.20
N ARG A 170 -20.81 9.19 -1.68
CA ARG A 170 -19.95 10.39 -1.75
C ARG A 170 -18.58 10.21 -1.11
N ALA A 171 -18.45 9.35 -0.09
CA ALA A 171 -17.16 9.05 0.50
C ALA A 171 -16.21 8.41 -0.51
N ILE A 172 -16.73 7.56 -1.40
CA ILE A 172 -15.94 6.92 -2.45
C ILE A 172 -15.66 7.92 -3.59
N GLU A 173 -16.67 8.70 -4.00
CA GLU A 173 -16.53 9.73 -5.05
C GLU A 173 -15.51 10.82 -4.71
N GLN A 174 -15.40 11.19 -3.42
CA GLN A 174 -14.51 12.25 -2.92
C GLN A 174 -13.22 11.67 -2.31
N CYS A 175 -12.88 10.42 -2.59
CA CYS A 175 -11.68 9.79 -2.07
C CYS A 175 -10.42 10.36 -2.72
N THR A 176 -9.55 10.96 -1.92
CA THR A 176 -8.32 11.60 -2.41
C THR A 176 -7.07 10.77 -2.15
N ALA A 177 -7.14 9.85 -1.18
CA ALA A 177 -6.05 8.96 -0.85
C ALA A 177 -6.53 7.64 -0.25
N ILE A 178 -5.79 6.58 -0.52
CA ILE A 178 -6.00 5.26 0.01
C ILE A 178 -4.66 4.74 0.56
N ALA A 179 -4.69 4.08 1.70
CA ALA A 179 -3.53 3.34 2.18
C ALA A 179 -3.93 1.99 2.75
N GLY A 180 -3.12 1.00 2.43
CA GLY A 180 -3.34 -0.36 2.90
C GLY A 180 -2.16 -0.87 3.70
N TYR A 181 -2.41 -1.48 4.84
CA TYR A 181 -1.38 -2.01 5.72
C TYR A 181 -0.98 -3.43 5.28
N SER A 182 0.29 -3.63 4.88
CA SER A 182 0.80 -4.92 4.40
C SER A 182 -0.05 -5.49 3.24
N VAL A 183 -0.74 -6.62 3.43
CA VAL A 183 -1.64 -7.19 2.40
C VAL A 183 -2.74 -6.21 1.98
N GLY A 184 -3.17 -5.31 2.87
CA GLY A 184 -4.13 -4.26 2.56
C GLY A 184 -3.67 -3.33 1.44
N GLU A 185 -2.35 -3.24 1.16
CA GLU A 185 -1.83 -2.50 0.01
C GLU A 185 -2.32 -3.09 -1.31
N LEU A 186 -2.47 -4.42 -1.39
CA LEU A 186 -3.05 -5.07 -2.55
C LEU A 186 -4.55 -4.76 -2.65
N THR A 187 -5.28 -4.70 -1.53
CA THR A 187 -6.68 -4.22 -1.49
C THR A 187 -6.78 -2.77 -1.99
N ALA A 188 -5.88 -1.89 -1.54
CA ALA A 188 -5.83 -0.49 -1.98
C ALA A 188 -5.61 -0.37 -3.49
N LEU A 189 -4.74 -1.20 -4.05
CA LEU A 189 -4.46 -1.24 -5.48
C LEU A 189 -5.60 -1.84 -6.30
N ILE A 190 -6.28 -2.86 -5.78
CA ILE A 190 -7.51 -3.38 -6.40
C ILE A 190 -8.59 -2.29 -6.43
N PHE A 191 -8.87 -1.65 -5.29
CA PHE A 191 -9.92 -0.65 -5.17
C PHE A 191 -9.64 0.62 -6.00
N SER A 192 -8.38 1.04 -6.09
CA SER A 192 -7.99 2.18 -6.94
C SER A 192 -7.96 1.85 -8.43
N GLY A 193 -8.16 0.58 -8.81
CA GLY A 193 -8.09 0.13 -10.20
C GLY A 193 -6.68 -0.11 -10.73
N GLY A 194 -5.65 -0.07 -9.87
CA GLY A 194 -4.27 -0.42 -10.24
C GLY A 194 -4.06 -1.92 -10.51
N MET A 195 -5.02 -2.76 -10.11
CA MET A 195 -5.15 -4.17 -10.49
C MET A 195 -6.63 -4.52 -10.62
N SER A 196 -6.96 -5.51 -11.47
CA SER A 196 -8.27 -6.16 -11.42
C SER A 196 -8.46 -6.90 -10.09
N TYR A 197 -9.70 -7.16 -9.71
CA TYR A 197 -10.00 -7.94 -8.51
C TYR A 197 -9.44 -9.36 -8.64
N GLU A 198 -9.63 -9.99 -9.80
CA GLU A 198 -9.24 -11.36 -10.06
C GLU A 198 -7.72 -11.54 -10.05
N ASP A 199 -6.98 -10.65 -10.72
CA ASP A 199 -5.51 -10.74 -10.76
C ASP A 199 -4.89 -10.32 -9.44
N GLY A 200 -5.48 -9.33 -8.78
CA GLY A 200 -5.10 -8.93 -7.43
C GLY A 200 -5.28 -10.08 -6.43
N LEU A 201 -6.42 -10.79 -6.47
CA LEU A 201 -6.68 -11.91 -5.58
C LEU A 201 -5.77 -13.11 -5.86
N ARG A 202 -5.50 -13.43 -7.15
CA ARG A 202 -4.50 -14.46 -7.52
C ARG A 202 -3.11 -14.10 -6.96
N LEU A 203 -2.71 -12.83 -7.07
CA LEU A 203 -1.44 -12.36 -6.55
C LEU A 203 -1.39 -12.45 -5.02
N VAL A 204 -2.48 -12.09 -4.33
CA VAL A 204 -2.63 -12.25 -2.88
C VAL A 204 -2.50 -13.71 -2.48
N ALA A 205 -3.17 -14.63 -3.17
CA ALA A 205 -3.09 -16.06 -2.90
C ALA A 205 -1.66 -16.58 -3.03
N VAL A 206 -0.93 -16.19 -4.08
CA VAL A 206 0.48 -16.57 -4.24
C VAL A 206 1.35 -15.96 -3.14
N ARG A 207 1.18 -14.67 -2.81
CA ARG A 207 1.89 -14.01 -1.72
C ARG A 207 1.69 -14.74 -0.40
N ALA A 208 0.44 -15.06 -0.09
CA ALA A 208 0.03 -15.68 1.16
C ALA A 208 0.65 -17.08 1.32
N ASN A 209 0.51 -17.93 0.30
CA ASN A 209 1.11 -19.27 0.30
C ASN A 209 2.64 -19.21 0.36
N ALA A 210 3.28 -18.33 -0.42
CA ALA A 210 4.73 -18.21 -0.44
C ALA A 210 5.30 -17.72 0.90
N MET A 211 4.62 -16.76 1.56
CA MET A 211 4.99 -16.29 2.89
C MET A 211 4.74 -17.35 3.98
N GLN A 212 3.66 -18.12 3.86
CA GLN A 212 3.42 -19.26 4.76
C GLN A 212 4.54 -20.29 4.63
N SER A 213 4.89 -20.71 3.41
CA SER A 213 6.00 -21.65 3.20
C SER A 213 7.33 -21.10 3.72
N ALA A 214 7.62 -19.81 3.51
CA ALA A 214 8.82 -19.18 4.07
C ALA A 214 8.82 -19.19 5.61
N SER A 215 7.65 -19.04 6.24
CA SER A 215 7.50 -19.09 7.71
C SER A 215 7.78 -20.47 8.30
N GLU A 216 7.55 -21.53 7.53
CA GLU A 216 7.74 -22.93 7.95
C GLU A 216 9.19 -23.41 7.80
N MET A 217 10.04 -22.65 7.11
CA MET A 217 11.45 -23.03 6.86
C MET A 217 12.34 -22.90 8.11
N SER A 218 11.98 -22.05 9.06
CA SER A 218 12.74 -21.85 10.29
C SER A 218 11.89 -21.26 11.42
N PRO A 219 12.23 -21.51 12.70
CA PRO A 219 11.55 -20.89 13.83
C PRO A 219 11.71 -19.36 13.84
N GLN A 220 10.61 -18.66 13.66
CA GLN A 220 10.59 -17.21 13.51
C GLN A 220 9.26 -16.63 13.97
N GLY A 221 9.19 -15.31 14.12
CA GLY A 221 7.95 -14.65 14.49
C GLY A 221 8.03 -13.14 14.54
N MET A 222 7.05 -12.55 15.22
CA MET A 222 6.97 -11.10 15.43
C MET A 222 6.67 -10.76 16.90
N LEU A 223 7.19 -9.63 17.34
CA LEU A 223 7.11 -9.15 18.72
C LEU A 223 6.69 -7.67 18.73
N SER A 224 5.48 -7.39 19.20
CA SER A 224 5.00 -6.03 19.41
C SER A 224 5.63 -5.43 20.66
N SER A 225 5.92 -4.13 20.63
CA SER A 225 6.55 -3.41 21.73
C SER A 225 6.11 -1.96 21.79
N TYR A 226 6.17 -1.40 23.00
CA TYR A 226 6.15 0.04 23.25
C TYR A 226 7.58 0.51 23.57
N CYS A 227 8.17 1.27 22.66
CA CYS A 227 9.49 1.88 22.79
C CYS A 227 9.41 3.16 23.62
N THR A 228 10.13 3.20 24.75
CA THR A 228 10.32 4.46 25.50
C THR A 228 11.39 5.33 24.81
N PRO A 229 11.54 6.61 25.18
CA PRO A 229 12.62 7.46 24.67
C PRO A 229 14.04 6.91 24.93
N LYS A 230 14.22 5.99 25.88
CA LYS A 230 15.50 5.33 26.16
C LYS A 230 15.80 4.16 25.21
N ALA A 231 14.80 3.66 24.47
CA ALA A 231 14.95 2.50 23.60
C ALA A 231 15.82 2.83 22.38
N LYS A 232 17.00 2.19 22.30
CA LYS A 232 17.91 2.31 21.16
C LYS A 232 17.67 1.16 20.19
N VAL A 233 16.60 1.27 19.40
CA VAL A 233 16.07 0.19 18.56
C VAL A 233 17.10 -0.53 17.68
N SER A 234 18.03 0.20 17.06
CA SER A 234 19.09 -0.40 16.24
C SER A 234 20.03 -1.28 17.06
N GLN A 235 20.44 -0.81 18.24
CA GLN A 235 21.31 -1.53 19.17
C GLN A 235 20.59 -2.76 19.74
N ILE A 236 19.31 -2.62 20.10
CA ILE A 236 18.47 -3.74 20.56
C ILE A 236 18.48 -4.88 19.54
N CYS A 237 18.30 -4.56 18.25
CA CYS A 237 18.31 -5.58 17.19
C CYS A 237 19.68 -6.23 17.02
N GLU A 238 20.76 -5.46 17.16
CA GLU A 238 22.13 -5.97 17.06
C GLU A 238 22.50 -6.88 18.23
N GLU A 239 22.21 -6.47 19.46
CA GLU A 239 22.39 -7.27 20.67
C GLU A 239 21.59 -8.58 20.59
N ALA A 240 20.34 -8.51 20.11
CA ALA A 240 19.50 -9.69 19.95
C ALA A 240 20.07 -10.71 18.94
N ARG A 241 20.60 -10.23 17.80
CA ARG A 241 21.27 -11.10 16.81
C ARG A 241 22.56 -11.68 17.38
N LYS A 242 23.38 -10.86 18.05
CA LYS A 242 24.62 -11.31 18.68
C LYS A 242 24.36 -12.39 19.73
N TRP A 243 23.40 -12.15 20.62
CA TRP A 243 23.01 -13.14 21.62
C TRP A 243 22.53 -14.46 20.98
N ALA A 244 21.73 -14.38 19.91
CA ALA A 244 21.26 -15.56 19.21
C ALA A 244 22.43 -16.34 18.56
N LEU A 245 23.41 -15.66 17.97
CA LEU A 245 24.65 -16.29 17.47
C LEU A 245 25.43 -16.96 18.60
N ASP A 246 25.59 -16.28 19.74
CA ASP A 246 26.36 -16.78 20.90
C ASP A 246 25.75 -18.07 21.49
N ILE A 247 24.43 -18.27 21.36
CA ILE A 247 23.74 -19.50 21.77
C ILE A 247 23.59 -20.55 20.65
N GLY A 248 24.22 -20.32 19.50
CA GLY A 248 24.32 -21.30 18.41
C GLY A 248 23.29 -21.18 17.28
N ALA A 249 22.54 -20.07 17.18
CA ALA A 249 21.74 -19.82 15.98
C ALA A 249 22.67 -19.57 14.78
N SER A 250 22.37 -20.15 13.61
CA SER A 250 23.25 -20.08 12.44
C SER A 250 23.24 -18.72 11.74
N ASP A 251 22.05 -18.17 11.46
CA ASP A 251 21.85 -16.88 10.78
C ASP A 251 20.64 -16.14 11.39
N PRO A 252 20.76 -15.61 12.62
CA PRO A 252 19.64 -14.99 13.29
C PRO A 252 19.30 -13.63 12.68
N VAL A 253 18.04 -13.45 12.33
CA VAL A 253 17.49 -12.17 11.89
C VAL A 253 16.81 -11.49 13.06
N CYS A 254 17.01 -10.18 13.22
CA CYS A 254 16.18 -9.34 14.07
C CYS A 254 16.21 -7.91 13.55
N ARG A 255 15.03 -7.34 13.29
CA ARG A 255 14.87 -5.96 12.85
C ARG A 255 13.47 -5.44 13.17
N ILE A 256 13.26 -4.12 13.04
CA ILE A 256 11.91 -3.59 12.96
C ILE A 256 11.28 -4.07 11.65
N ALA A 257 10.19 -4.81 11.77
CA ALA A 257 9.35 -5.23 10.66
C ALA A 257 8.25 -4.20 10.38
N ILE A 258 7.77 -3.50 11.41
CA ILE A 258 6.66 -2.54 11.26
C ILE A 258 6.87 -1.33 12.18
N TYR A 259 6.79 -0.15 11.59
CA TYR A 259 6.66 1.14 12.28
C TYR A 259 5.17 1.47 12.38
N LEU A 260 4.55 1.25 13.54
CA LEU A 260 3.10 1.34 13.70
C LEU A 260 2.65 2.76 14.09
N TYR A 261 3.30 3.33 15.11
CA TYR A 261 3.19 4.72 15.57
C TYR A 261 4.45 5.04 16.40
N THR A 262 4.62 6.27 16.88
CA THR A 262 5.88 6.78 17.47
C THR A 262 6.54 5.83 18.46
N GLN A 263 5.80 5.33 19.46
CA GLN A 263 6.31 4.35 20.41
C GLN A 263 6.05 2.90 19.99
N GLY A 264 5.06 2.64 19.14
CA GLY A 264 4.64 1.30 18.73
C GLY A 264 5.49 0.75 17.60
N LYS A 265 6.35 -0.22 17.90
CA LYS A 265 7.17 -0.91 16.91
C LYS A 265 6.98 -2.42 17.02
N ILE A 266 7.00 -3.10 15.87
CA ILE A 266 6.96 -4.56 15.81
C ILE A 266 8.30 -5.05 15.30
N PHE A 267 8.99 -5.84 16.12
CA PHE A 267 10.19 -6.55 15.72
C PHE A 267 9.80 -7.83 14.98
N GLY A 268 10.55 -8.17 13.94
CA GLY A 268 10.46 -9.46 13.26
C GLY A 268 11.84 -10.11 13.23
N GLY A 269 11.88 -11.43 13.42
CA GLY A 269 13.14 -12.15 13.47
C GLY A 269 13.01 -13.61 13.88
N SER A 270 14.17 -14.25 14.04
CA SER A 270 14.31 -15.60 14.58
C SER A 270 13.81 -15.64 16.03
N ASN A 271 13.29 -16.78 16.46
CA ASN A 271 12.66 -16.89 17.77
C ASN A 271 13.62 -16.58 18.93
N GLU A 272 14.86 -17.02 18.80
CA GLU A 272 15.95 -16.81 19.76
C GLU A 272 16.20 -15.32 20.00
N ALA A 273 16.38 -14.54 18.92
CA ALA A 273 16.63 -13.11 19.01
C ALA A 273 15.44 -12.37 19.63
N LEU A 274 14.22 -12.77 19.29
CA LEU A 274 13.03 -12.17 19.87
C LEU A 274 12.81 -12.58 21.34
N ASP A 275 13.26 -13.78 21.75
CA ASP A 275 13.23 -14.21 23.15
C ASP A 275 14.19 -13.40 24.01
N TYR A 276 15.39 -13.07 23.48
CA TYR A 276 16.30 -12.13 24.12
C TYR A 276 15.62 -10.78 24.38
N ILE A 277 14.95 -10.21 23.38
CA ILE A 277 14.26 -8.93 23.52
C ILE A 277 13.16 -9.02 24.58
N GLN A 278 12.38 -10.11 24.58
CA GLN A 278 11.30 -10.28 25.54
C GLN A 278 11.83 -10.36 26.98
N LYS A 279 12.87 -11.18 27.22
CA LYS A 279 13.51 -11.37 28.53
C LYS A 279 14.17 -10.09 29.06
N ASN A 280 14.78 -9.30 28.18
CA ASN A 280 15.53 -8.09 28.55
C ASN A 280 14.75 -6.79 28.34
N SER A 281 13.46 -6.87 28.02
CA SER A 281 12.64 -5.74 27.54
C SER A 281 12.75 -4.46 28.37
N LEU A 282 12.66 -4.57 29.71
CA LEU A 282 12.75 -3.40 30.59
C LEU A 282 14.12 -2.71 30.52
N ASN A 283 15.21 -3.47 30.50
CA ASN A 283 16.58 -2.96 30.41
C ASN A 283 16.84 -2.30 29.05
N LEU A 284 16.21 -2.85 28.00
CA LEU A 284 16.26 -2.33 26.64
C LEU A 284 15.35 -1.09 26.44
N GLY A 285 14.68 -0.61 27.49
CA GLY A 285 13.77 0.53 27.39
C GLY A 285 12.45 0.23 26.67
N LEU A 286 12.05 -1.04 26.61
CA LEU A 286 10.79 -1.50 26.03
C LEU A 286 9.75 -1.79 27.11
N ARG A 287 8.48 -1.55 26.81
CA ARG A 287 7.32 -1.92 27.64
C ARG A 287 6.27 -2.64 26.80
N LYS A 288 5.32 -3.30 27.46
CA LYS A 288 4.18 -3.99 26.83
C LYS A 288 4.63 -4.89 25.66
N VAL A 289 5.68 -5.67 25.90
CA VAL A 289 6.28 -6.54 24.90
C VAL A 289 5.47 -7.83 24.80
N GLN A 290 4.99 -8.17 23.60
CA GLN A 290 4.08 -9.30 23.37
C GLN A 290 4.34 -9.97 22.02
N ARG A 291 4.40 -11.30 22.01
CA ARG A 291 4.44 -12.11 20.77
C ARG A 291 3.13 -11.96 20.00
N LEU A 292 3.24 -11.73 18.70
CA LEU A 292 2.08 -11.71 17.82
C LEU A 292 1.73 -13.15 17.40
N PRO A 293 0.42 -13.50 17.32
CA PRO A 293 -0.02 -14.83 16.92
C PRO A 293 0.03 -14.97 15.38
N VAL A 294 1.23 -14.91 14.83
CA VAL A 294 1.50 -15.02 13.38
C VAL A 294 2.49 -16.13 13.09
N SER A 295 2.42 -16.71 11.90
CA SER A 295 3.25 -17.86 11.53
C SER A 295 4.72 -17.52 11.31
N GLY A 296 5.08 -16.28 10.99
CA GLY A 296 6.50 -15.93 10.87
C GLY A 296 6.87 -14.45 10.91
N ALA A 297 8.14 -14.17 10.61
CA ALA A 297 8.77 -12.86 10.70
C ALA A 297 8.55 -12.04 9.42
N PHE A 298 7.30 -11.66 9.15
CA PHE A 298 6.94 -10.89 7.96
C PHE A 298 7.68 -9.56 7.87
N HIS A 299 7.89 -9.06 6.65
CA HIS A 299 8.57 -7.78 6.41
C HIS A 299 10.05 -7.76 6.86
N THR A 300 10.68 -8.93 6.85
CA THR A 300 12.11 -9.12 7.10
C THR A 300 12.75 -9.98 6.00
N SER A 301 14.08 -10.11 6.04
CA SER A 301 14.82 -10.98 5.10
C SER A 301 14.43 -12.46 5.20
N LEU A 302 13.82 -12.90 6.32
CA LEU A 302 13.30 -14.27 6.43
C LEU A 302 12.17 -14.59 5.44
N MET A 303 11.58 -13.56 4.81
CA MET A 303 10.58 -13.72 3.75
C MET A 303 11.20 -13.76 2.34
N GLU A 304 12.52 -13.71 2.18
CA GLU A 304 13.19 -13.83 0.88
C GLU A 304 12.79 -15.07 0.08
N PRO A 305 12.59 -16.27 0.68
CA PRO A 305 12.12 -17.45 -0.06
C PRO A 305 10.77 -17.23 -0.77
N ALA A 306 9.92 -16.34 -0.24
CA ALA A 306 8.63 -16.03 -0.85
C ALA A 306 8.75 -15.23 -2.17
N LEU A 307 9.88 -14.54 -2.38
CA LEU A 307 10.06 -13.62 -3.50
C LEU A 307 10.02 -14.33 -4.85
N LYS A 308 10.57 -15.55 -4.96
CA LYS A 308 10.62 -16.28 -6.24
C LYS A 308 9.23 -16.49 -6.82
N SER A 309 8.31 -17.02 -6.01
CA SER A 309 6.92 -17.26 -6.41
C SER A 309 6.17 -15.96 -6.63
N PHE A 310 6.35 -14.97 -5.74
CA PHE A 310 5.68 -13.69 -5.84
C PHE A 310 6.10 -12.89 -7.09
N ILE A 311 7.39 -12.81 -7.40
CA ILE A 311 7.90 -12.12 -8.60
C ILE A 311 7.34 -12.76 -9.87
N LYS A 312 7.33 -14.10 -9.92
CA LYS A 312 6.77 -14.83 -11.07
C LYS A 312 5.28 -14.52 -11.27
N ALA A 313 4.49 -14.45 -10.20
CA ALA A 313 3.09 -14.09 -10.28
C ALA A 313 2.89 -12.61 -10.65
N LEU A 314 3.58 -11.71 -9.96
CA LEU A 314 3.50 -10.27 -10.19
C LEU A 314 3.83 -9.92 -11.64
N ASN A 315 4.86 -10.52 -12.24
CA ASN A 315 5.22 -10.29 -13.65
C ASN A 315 4.11 -10.69 -14.64
N LYS A 316 3.21 -11.59 -14.26
CA LYS A 316 2.04 -12.00 -15.05
C LYS A 316 0.79 -11.17 -14.73
N THR A 317 0.79 -10.45 -13.61
CA THR A 317 -0.31 -9.57 -13.21
C THR A 317 -0.24 -8.27 -14.03
N PRO A 318 -1.29 -7.97 -14.84
CA PRO A 318 -1.46 -6.65 -15.43
C PRO A 318 -1.55 -5.61 -14.32
N LEU A 319 -0.77 -4.54 -14.45
CA LEU A 319 -0.82 -3.41 -13.54
C LEU A 319 -1.28 -2.19 -14.32
N GLU A 320 -2.20 -1.46 -13.72
CA GLU A 320 -2.72 -0.20 -14.24
C GLU A 320 -2.33 0.94 -13.29
N GLU A 321 -2.55 2.17 -13.73
CA GLU A 321 -2.37 3.31 -12.85
C GLU A 321 -3.52 3.42 -11.84
N PRO A 322 -3.22 3.58 -10.54
CA PRO A 322 -4.24 3.88 -9.54
C PRO A 322 -4.98 5.19 -9.84
N ASN A 323 -6.32 5.15 -9.88
CA ASN A 323 -7.16 6.33 -10.10
C ASN A 323 -7.22 7.28 -8.87
N VAL A 324 -6.67 6.84 -7.74
CA VAL A 324 -6.59 7.56 -6.47
C VAL A 324 -5.20 7.34 -5.89
N ASN A 325 -4.68 8.30 -5.12
CA ASN A 325 -3.34 8.20 -4.55
C ASN A 325 -3.22 7.00 -3.60
N VAL A 326 -2.38 6.02 -3.96
CA VAL A 326 -2.06 4.85 -3.12
C VAL A 326 -0.61 4.94 -2.64
N TYR A 327 -0.41 4.75 -1.34
CA TYR A 327 0.91 4.88 -0.69
C TYR A 327 1.59 3.53 -0.47
N SER A 328 2.86 3.44 -0.84
CA SER A 328 3.65 2.22 -0.66
C SER A 328 4.14 2.03 0.78
N ASN A 329 3.94 0.83 1.35
CA ASN A 329 4.46 0.50 2.69
C ASN A 329 5.99 0.51 2.77
N PHE A 330 6.70 0.34 1.65
CA PHE A 330 8.16 0.31 1.61
C PHE A 330 8.77 1.72 1.49
N SER A 331 8.33 2.48 0.48
CA SER A 331 8.92 3.78 0.15
C SER A 331 8.21 4.95 0.82
N THR A 332 6.97 4.77 1.29
CA THR A 332 6.03 5.83 1.74
C THR A 332 5.61 6.80 0.64
N ASN A 333 6.05 6.58 -0.59
CA ASN A 333 5.70 7.42 -1.73
C ASN A 333 4.41 6.89 -2.38
N MET A 334 3.69 7.80 -3.00
CA MET A 334 2.54 7.47 -3.83
C MET A 334 3.01 6.73 -5.10
N TYR A 335 2.16 5.84 -5.61
CA TYR A 335 2.35 5.22 -6.92
C TYR A 335 2.04 6.24 -8.04
N ASN A 336 2.98 7.15 -8.31
CA ASN A 336 2.83 8.25 -9.27
C ASN A 336 3.17 7.81 -10.71
N ASN A 337 2.20 7.32 -11.49
CA ASN A 337 2.38 7.06 -12.94
C ASN A 337 3.58 6.14 -13.31
N ASN A 338 4.08 5.31 -12.38
CA ASN A 338 5.30 4.54 -12.60
C ASN A 338 5.13 3.07 -12.19
N LEU A 339 4.63 2.27 -13.13
CA LEU A 339 4.38 0.84 -12.96
C LEU A 339 5.68 0.05 -12.67
N LYS A 340 6.84 0.50 -13.15
CA LYS A 340 8.14 -0.14 -12.86
C LYS A 340 8.52 0.03 -11.39
N LEU A 341 8.34 1.23 -10.84
CA LEU A 341 8.52 1.49 -9.41
C LEU A 341 7.49 0.75 -8.58
N MET A 342 6.25 0.69 -9.05
CA MET A 342 5.18 -0.08 -8.40
C MET A 342 5.58 -1.55 -8.23
N ARG A 343 6.02 -2.22 -9.30
CA ARG A 343 6.52 -3.61 -9.22
C ARG A 343 7.68 -3.74 -8.24
N LYS A 344 8.68 -2.84 -8.33
CA LYS A 344 9.86 -2.85 -7.46
C LYS A 344 9.46 -2.72 -5.98
N TYR A 345 8.54 -1.82 -5.66
CA TYR A 345 8.12 -1.57 -4.29
C TYR A 345 7.28 -2.71 -3.74
N LEU A 346 6.37 -3.30 -4.52
CA LEU A 346 5.60 -4.48 -4.10
C LEU A 346 6.50 -5.67 -3.78
N ILE A 347 7.57 -5.89 -4.56
CA ILE A 347 8.57 -6.92 -4.27
C ILE A 347 9.31 -6.60 -2.96
N LYS A 348 9.80 -5.36 -2.81
CA LYS A 348 10.52 -4.93 -1.60
C LYS A 348 9.64 -4.95 -0.36
N GLN A 349 8.34 -4.72 -0.49
CA GLN A 349 7.38 -4.70 0.60
C GLN A 349 7.37 -6.01 1.41
N ILE A 350 7.58 -7.17 0.76
CA ILE A 350 7.56 -8.47 1.43
C ILE A 350 8.70 -8.63 2.44
N ILE A 351 9.88 -8.08 2.12
CA ILE A 351 11.13 -8.30 2.87
C ILE A 351 11.65 -7.05 3.60
N SER A 352 10.91 -5.94 3.50
CA SER A 352 11.31 -4.65 4.06
C SER A 352 10.27 -4.12 5.04
N PRO A 353 10.67 -3.29 6.00
CA PRO A 353 9.76 -2.84 7.04
C PRO A 353 8.57 -2.06 6.48
N VAL A 354 7.38 -2.32 7.03
CA VAL A 354 6.18 -1.52 6.77
C VAL A 354 6.27 -0.19 7.52
N LYS A 355 6.27 0.90 6.76
CA LYS A 355 6.38 2.27 7.28
C LYS A 355 5.01 2.91 7.49
N TRP A 356 4.17 2.27 8.30
CA TRP A 356 2.77 2.67 8.48
C TRP A 356 2.64 4.03 9.19
N GLU A 357 3.40 4.25 10.26
CA GLU A 357 3.50 5.53 10.96
C GLU A 357 3.79 6.68 9.99
N GLN A 358 4.78 6.49 9.11
CA GLN A 358 5.21 7.49 8.14
C GLN A 358 4.15 7.75 7.06
N ILE A 359 3.43 6.70 6.62
CA ILE A 359 2.29 6.86 5.72
C ILE A 359 1.19 7.69 6.40
N LEU A 360 0.85 7.39 7.65
CA LEU A 360 -0.14 8.16 8.39
C LEU A 360 0.29 9.62 8.56
N HIS A 361 1.56 9.89 8.86
CA HIS A 361 2.05 11.27 8.86
C HIS A 361 1.84 11.96 7.51
N LYS A 362 2.21 11.33 6.39
CA LYS A 362 2.03 11.90 5.05
C LYS A 362 0.56 12.11 4.66
N LEU A 363 -0.32 11.20 5.04
CA LEU A 363 -1.76 11.32 4.79
C LEU A 363 -2.39 12.46 5.60
N TYR A 364 -1.87 12.67 6.82
CA TYR A 364 -2.52 13.54 7.79
C TYR A 364 -1.82 14.87 8.09
N GLU A 365 -0.64 15.12 7.52
CA GLU A 365 0.06 16.40 7.58
C GLU A 365 -0.76 17.51 6.92
N ARG A 366 -0.90 18.64 7.62
CA ARG A 366 -1.66 19.81 7.15
C ARG A 366 -1.25 21.07 7.93
N PRO A 367 -1.45 22.27 7.35
CA PRO A 367 -1.30 23.52 8.08
C PRO A 367 -2.23 23.60 9.29
N GLU A 368 -1.87 24.45 10.25
CA GLU A 368 -2.71 24.73 11.41
C GLU A 368 -4.09 25.24 10.97
N ASN A 369 -5.13 24.90 11.75
CA ASN A 369 -6.54 25.24 11.50
C ASN A 369 -7.14 24.71 10.17
N THR A 370 -6.46 23.78 9.49
CA THR A 370 -7.03 23.06 8.35
C THR A 370 -7.84 21.83 8.84
N PRO A 371 -9.10 21.64 8.41
CA PRO A 371 -9.90 20.50 8.84
C PRO A 371 -9.32 19.15 8.36
N PHE A 372 -9.82 18.06 8.94
CA PHE A 372 -9.42 16.70 8.60
C PHE A 372 -10.38 16.04 7.60
N PRO A 373 -9.87 15.23 6.64
CA PRO A 373 -10.71 14.42 5.79
C PRO A 373 -11.42 13.34 6.59
N ARG A 374 -12.58 12.93 6.10
CA ARG A 374 -13.31 11.78 6.63
C ARG A 374 -12.49 10.53 6.37
N THR A 375 -12.10 9.82 7.42
CA THR A 375 -11.34 8.59 7.29
C THR A 375 -12.26 7.40 7.43
N PHE A 376 -12.06 6.36 6.63
CA PHE A 376 -12.84 5.14 6.72
C PHE A 376 -11.94 3.92 6.91
N ASP A 377 -12.17 3.19 8.01
CA ASP A 377 -11.46 1.99 8.41
C ASP A 377 -12.24 0.76 7.91
N MET A 378 -11.70 0.05 6.90
CA MET A 378 -12.41 -0.98 6.14
C MET A 378 -12.19 -2.41 6.68
N GLY A 379 -13.06 -2.87 7.58
CA GLY A 379 -13.08 -4.27 8.02
C GLY A 379 -12.02 -4.61 9.07
N SER A 380 -11.50 -3.62 9.81
CA SER A 380 -10.48 -3.85 10.86
C SER A 380 -11.01 -3.84 12.30
N ARG A 381 -12.32 -3.64 12.47
CA ARG A 381 -12.97 -3.50 13.79
C ARG A 381 -12.41 -2.34 14.62
N GLY A 382 -11.97 -1.27 13.96
CA GLY A 382 -11.43 -0.08 14.61
C GLY A 382 -9.94 -0.16 14.96
N THR A 383 -9.24 -1.21 14.52
CA THR A 383 -7.78 -1.35 14.72
C THR A 383 -7.04 -0.22 14.02
N MET A 384 -7.39 0.10 12.77
CA MET A 384 -6.75 1.18 12.02
C MET A 384 -7.05 2.54 12.64
N ARG A 385 -8.29 2.78 13.07
CA ARG A 385 -8.65 3.98 13.84
C ARG A 385 -7.82 4.12 15.12
N THR A 386 -7.62 3.03 15.86
CA THR A 386 -6.85 3.02 17.10
C THR A 386 -5.39 3.39 16.84
N VAL A 387 -4.78 2.83 15.79
CA VAL A 387 -3.41 3.19 15.39
C VAL A 387 -3.35 4.64 14.93
N LEU A 388 -4.31 5.10 14.13
CA LEU A 388 -4.41 6.49 13.70
C LEU A 388 -4.48 7.44 14.90
N LYS A 389 -5.25 7.11 15.95
CA LYS A 389 -5.33 7.92 17.17
C LYS A 389 -3.96 8.10 17.85
N MET A 390 -3.10 7.09 17.77
CA MET A 390 -1.74 7.16 18.33
C MET A 390 -0.79 8.02 17.51
N VAL A 391 -1.07 8.27 16.23
CA VAL A 391 -0.28 9.14 15.35
C VAL A 391 -0.86 10.56 15.29
N ASN A 392 -2.18 10.67 15.14
CA ASN A 392 -2.90 11.92 15.02
C ASN A 392 -4.32 11.78 15.60
N ALA A 393 -4.50 12.19 16.85
CA ALA A 393 -5.77 12.07 17.57
C ALA A 393 -6.92 12.85 16.89
N LYS A 394 -6.65 14.06 16.36
CA LYS A 394 -7.64 14.90 15.68
C LYS A 394 -8.13 14.26 14.38
N ALA A 395 -7.22 13.62 13.62
CA ALA A 395 -7.62 12.84 12.45
C ALA A 395 -8.52 11.64 12.82
N ALA A 396 -8.19 10.96 13.92
CA ALA A 396 -8.93 9.78 14.37
C ALA A 396 -10.36 10.08 14.84
N GLU A 397 -10.65 11.30 15.30
CA GLU A 397 -12.02 11.75 15.61
C GLU A 397 -12.93 11.73 14.38
N ASN A 398 -12.36 11.89 13.19
CA ASN A 398 -13.07 11.86 11.91
C ASN A 398 -12.97 10.48 11.22
N CYS A 399 -12.65 9.43 11.98
CA CYS A 399 -12.47 8.07 11.47
C CYS A 399 -13.68 7.17 11.79
N PHE A 400 -14.37 6.73 10.74
CA PHE A 400 -15.53 5.84 10.80
C PHE A 400 -15.10 4.39 10.58
N VAL A 401 -15.64 3.48 11.38
CA VAL A 401 -15.33 2.03 11.30
C VAL A 401 -16.42 1.35 10.50
N TYR A 402 -16.01 0.61 9.47
CA TYR A 402 -16.89 -0.09 8.52
C TYR A 402 -16.65 -1.59 8.51
#